data_AF-A0A1I8BIP7-F1
#
_entry.id   AF-A0A1I8BIP7-F1
#
_cell.length_a   1.000
_cell.length_b   1.000
_cell.length_c   1.000
_cell.angle_alpha   90.00
_cell.angle_beta   90.00
_cell.angle_gamma   90.00
#
_symmetry.space_group_name_H-M   'P 1'
#
loop_
_entity.id
_entity.type
_entity.pdbx_description
1 polymer ?
#
loop_
_entity_poly.entity_id
_entity_poly.type
_entity_poly.pdbx_seq_one_letter_code
_entity_poly.pdbx_strand_id
1 'polypeptide(L)'
;MKRYLFNILVPFSLFFLIKFIKADYKPDWASIDSRPVPLWFDDAKFGIFSHWGVYSVPAYGSEWFWYSWKGTKDPAYQRFVENHYPNGTTYADFAKMFTAEDFDAQQFAEIIKASGARYFVLTSKHHEGFTLWPSSTSWNWNSIDIGPHRDLVNELSVGIRSKGLHFGLYFSMFDWFHPLYLRDKQTKGYEFPKTVSVPQLWEIVNNYHPEVIWSDGLDKRSWGYRRDMKPSDIHSLIDLITQLARTISCGGNLLLNVGPTSHGQIVPIFEERLRQLGQWIGINQEAIYGSKPWIRQSDGDYIWYTSKVLDDTDMDPHRLYNQQHMHNTVIYAFVLRIPRLGRFQLDSVKITDKTRVSILGTSIKVPYKKTSPTLWVDLSPIQWQDFPSVEAIVLKIEYAATSNAQPFIDLVHTNNNTNSTRRERINTSHHRSSLSSSSSSDENDDVEREPNLVSIVGERDWGTEF
;
A
#
# COMPACT_ATOMS: atom_id res chain seq x y z
N MET A 1 71.10 -25.62 -3.86
CA MET A 1 69.96 -26.36 -4.46
C MET A 1 68.68 -26.02 -3.69
N LYS A 2 67.81 -25.20 -4.28
CA LYS A 2 66.33 -25.18 -4.17
C LYS A 2 65.82 -23.83 -4.67
N ARG A 3 65.28 -23.84 -5.90
CA ARG A 3 64.50 -22.74 -6.50
C ARG A 3 63.13 -22.75 -5.85
N TYR A 4 62.65 -21.61 -5.36
CA TYR A 4 61.25 -21.40 -5.04
C TYR A 4 60.67 -20.40 -6.04
N LEU A 5 59.81 -20.90 -6.92
CA LEU A 5 58.96 -20.13 -7.83
C LEU A 5 57.86 -19.44 -7.00
N PHE A 6 57.78 -18.11 -7.09
CA PHE A 6 56.62 -17.36 -6.62
C PHE A 6 55.55 -17.41 -7.72
N ASN A 7 54.50 -18.20 -7.50
CA ASN A 7 53.27 -18.12 -8.30
C ASN A 7 52.43 -16.95 -7.78
N ILE A 8 52.29 -15.91 -8.59
CA ILE A 8 51.34 -14.82 -8.37
C ILE A 8 49.97 -15.32 -8.83
N LEU A 9 49.10 -15.66 -7.88
CA LEU A 9 47.68 -15.88 -8.11
C LEU A 9 46.99 -14.52 -8.27
N VAL A 10 46.64 -14.16 -9.51
CA VAL A 10 45.73 -13.06 -9.80
C VAL A 10 44.30 -13.53 -9.48
N PRO A 11 43.51 -12.81 -8.66
CA PRO A 11 42.12 -13.19 -8.44
C PRO A 11 41.33 -12.88 -9.71
N PHE A 12 40.76 -13.91 -10.32
CA PHE A 12 39.84 -13.79 -11.44
C PHE A 12 38.54 -13.19 -10.89
N SER A 13 38.38 -11.88 -11.00
CA SER A 13 37.14 -11.18 -10.67
C SER A 13 36.04 -11.67 -11.61
N LEU A 14 35.11 -12.47 -11.08
CA LEU A 14 33.91 -12.92 -11.79
C LEU A 14 33.02 -11.68 -12.05
N PHE A 15 33.18 -11.04 -13.20
CA PHE A 15 32.23 -10.05 -13.68
C PHE A 15 30.92 -10.77 -14.02
N PHE A 16 29.95 -10.74 -13.10
CA PHE A 16 28.57 -11.09 -13.42
C PHE A 16 28.05 -10.09 -14.45
N LEU A 17 27.98 -10.53 -15.71
CA LEU A 17 27.36 -9.78 -16.78
C LEU A 17 25.84 -9.81 -16.56
N ILE A 18 25.29 -8.81 -15.87
CA ILE A 18 23.84 -8.63 -15.80
C ILE A 18 23.39 -8.24 -17.21
N LYS A 19 22.90 -9.21 -17.97
CA LYS A 19 22.15 -8.95 -19.21
C LYS A 19 20.88 -8.21 -18.82
N PHE A 20 20.83 -6.91 -19.06
CA PHE A 20 19.58 -6.17 -19.12
C PHE A 20 18.79 -6.71 -20.32
N ILE A 21 17.85 -7.63 -20.07
CA ILE A 21 16.85 -7.99 -21.05
C ILE A 21 15.95 -6.78 -21.18
N LYS A 22 16.11 -6.03 -22.28
CA LYS A 22 15.12 -5.05 -22.70
C LYS A 22 13.88 -5.84 -23.11
N ALA A 23 12.90 -5.93 -22.21
CA ALA A 23 11.66 -6.62 -22.51
C ALA A 23 10.86 -5.73 -23.48
N ASP A 24 10.73 -6.18 -24.74
CA ASP A 24 9.87 -5.54 -25.73
C ASP A 24 8.43 -6.01 -25.51
N TYR A 25 7.65 -5.21 -24.78
CA TYR A 25 6.21 -5.43 -24.61
C TYR A 25 5.45 -4.89 -25.82
N LYS A 26 4.53 -5.69 -26.35
CA LYS A 26 3.58 -5.27 -27.39
C LYS A 26 2.35 -4.63 -26.76
N PRO A 27 1.66 -3.70 -27.47
CA PRO A 27 0.44 -3.06 -26.97
C PRO A 27 -0.78 -3.99 -27.08
N ASP A 28 -0.70 -5.18 -26.47
CA ASP A 28 -1.78 -6.16 -26.38
C ASP A 28 -1.78 -6.82 -24.99
N TRP A 29 -2.96 -7.26 -24.54
CA TRP A 29 -3.14 -7.77 -23.17
C TRP A 29 -2.26 -8.97 -22.87
N ALA A 30 -2.14 -9.92 -23.80
CA ALA A 30 -1.30 -11.10 -23.59
C ALA A 30 0.17 -10.73 -23.33
N SER A 31 0.70 -9.75 -24.07
CA SER A 31 2.05 -9.25 -23.84
C SER A 31 2.16 -8.46 -22.54
N ILE A 32 1.21 -7.59 -22.22
CA ILE A 32 1.26 -6.74 -21.03
C ILE A 32 1.10 -7.56 -19.74
N ASP A 33 0.17 -8.52 -19.72
CA ASP A 33 -0.12 -9.39 -18.58
C ASP A 33 1.03 -10.36 -18.29
N SER A 34 1.88 -10.64 -19.28
CA SER A 34 3.10 -11.42 -19.08
C SER A 34 4.18 -10.69 -18.28
N ARG A 35 4.05 -9.38 -18.06
CA ARG A 35 5.01 -8.58 -17.30
C ARG A 35 4.99 -8.99 -15.83
N PRO A 36 6.10 -9.49 -15.27
CA PRO A 36 6.14 -9.82 -13.86
C PRO A 36 6.07 -8.55 -13.00
N VAL A 37 5.53 -8.69 -11.79
CA VAL A 37 5.69 -7.67 -10.75
C VAL A 37 7.20 -7.52 -10.49
N PRO A 38 7.75 -6.29 -10.51
CA PRO A 38 9.16 -6.07 -10.22
C PRO A 38 9.52 -6.59 -8.82
N LEU A 39 10.62 -7.35 -8.71
CA LEU A 39 11.06 -7.94 -7.44
C LEU A 39 11.22 -6.90 -6.33
N TRP A 40 11.73 -5.72 -6.66
CA TRP A 40 11.87 -4.64 -5.69
C TRP A 40 10.53 -4.24 -5.05
N PHE A 41 9.44 -4.28 -5.81
CA PHE A 41 8.11 -3.90 -5.31
C PHE A 41 7.57 -4.95 -4.37
N ASP A 42 7.71 -6.23 -4.72
CA ASP A 42 7.36 -7.31 -3.81
C ASP A 42 8.25 -7.29 -2.54
N ASP A 43 9.54 -6.97 -2.65
CA ASP A 43 10.43 -6.89 -1.48
C ASP A 43 10.16 -5.68 -0.58
N ALA A 44 9.63 -4.59 -1.15
CA ALA A 44 9.51 -3.29 -0.50
C ALA A 44 8.55 -3.29 0.70
N LYS A 45 7.41 -3.99 0.60
CA LYS A 45 6.35 -4.15 1.62
C LYS A 45 5.67 -2.89 2.17
N PHE A 46 6.36 -1.76 2.22
CA PHE A 46 5.89 -0.52 2.81
C PHE A 46 6.32 0.68 1.96
N GLY A 47 5.34 1.52 1.60
CA GLY A 47 5.54 2.80 0.93
C GLY A 47 4.70 3.91 1.54
N ILE A 48 5.05 5.16 1.23
CA ILE A 48 4.24 6.33 1.57
C ILE A 48 3.54 6.85 0.32
N PHE A 49 2.28 7.24 0.47
CA PHE A 49 1.52 7.95 -0.53
C PHE A 49 1.26 9.37 -0.03
N SER A 50 1.23 10.36 -0.91
CA SER A 50 0.89 11.72 -0.55
C SER A 50 -0.15 12.33 -1.46
N HIS A 51 -1.32 12.61 -0.89
CA HIS A 51 -2.32 13.49 -1.46
C HIS A 51 -2.00 14.93 -1.09
N TRP A 52 -1.49 15.65 -2.08
CA TRP A 52 -1.14 17.06 -1.97
C TRP A 52 -1.57 17.79 -3.23
N GLY A 53 -2.27 18.92 -3.06
CA GLY A 53 -2.83 19.67 -4.17
C GLY A 53 -3.62 20.88 -3.70
N VAL A 54 -4.43 21.45 -4.59
CA VAL A 54 -5.18 22.69 -4.30
C VAL A 54 -6.17 22.48 -3.16
N TYR A 55 -6.72 21.27 -3.02
CA TYR A 55 -7.60 20.90 -1.91
C TYR A 55 -6.94 21.03 -0.52
N SER A 56 -5.61 21.05 -0.42
CA SER A 56 -4.90 21.28 0.85
C SER A 56 -5.02 22.73 1.35
N VAL A 57 -5.47 23.68 0.51
CA VAL A 57 -5.71 25.08 0.90
C VAL A 57 -6.93 25.23 1.81
N PRO A 58 -8.15 24.81 1.39
CA PRO A 58 -9.31 24.87 2.28
C PRO A 58 -9.16 23.90 3.46
N ALA A 59 -8.45 22.78 3.28
CA ALA A 59 -8.15 21.80 4.32
C ALA A 59 -9.38 21.41 5.15
N TYR A 60 -10.50 21.14 4.49
CA TYR A 60 -11.79 20.86 5.14
C TYR A 60 -12.45 19.64 4.52
N GLY A 61 -12.85 18.68 5.36
CA GLY A 61 -13.58 17.50 4.91
C GLY A 61 -12.75 16.47 4.15
N SER A 62 -12.32 16.77 2.91
CA SER A 62 -11.42 15.91 2.12
C SER A 62 -10.84 16.59 0.86
N GLU A 63 -9.94 15.91 0.17
CA GLU A 63 -9.49 16.18 -1.20
C GLU A 63 -10.63 16.18 -2.24
N TRP A 64 -11.81 15.65 -1.87
CA TRP A 64 -13.05 15.82 -2.62
C TRP A 64 -13.76 17.14 -2.36
N PHE A 65 -13.10 18.11 -1.70
CA PHE A 65 -13.67 19.41 -1.36
C PHE A 65 -14.44 20.05 -2.53
N TRP A 66 -13.85 20.08 -3.72
CA TRP A 66 -14.51 20.70 -4.88
C TRP A 66 -15.80 19.97 -5.27
N TYR A 67 -15.77 18.63 -5.28
CA TYR A 67 -16.94 17.82 -5.58
C TYR A 67 -18.01 17.94 -4.49
N SER A 68 -17.63 17.90 -3.21
CA SER A 68 -18.55 18.10 -2.09
C SER A 68 -19.20 19.50 -2.12
N TRP A 69 -18.42 20.52 -2.45
CA TRP A 69 -18.89 21.91 -2.49
C TRP A 69 -19.77 22.22 -3.71
N LYS A 70 -19.35 21.80 -4.92
CA LYS A 70 -20.01 22.18 -6.19
C LYS A 70 -20.78 21.05 -6.86
N GLY A 71 -20.30 19.82 -6.72
CA GLY A 71 -20.93 18.61 -7.28
C GLY A 71 -22.16 18.19 -6.47
N THR A 72 -21.96 17.71 -5.23
CA THR A 72 -23.06 17.30 -4.34
C THR A 72 -23.75 18.48 -3.67
N LYS A 73 -23.08 19.65 -3.60
CA LYS A 73 -23.59 20.87 -2.96
C LYS A 73 -23.92 20.66 -1.47
N ASP A 74 -23.03 19.95 -0.77
CA ASP A 74 -23.18 19.68 0.65
C ASP A 74 -23.30 20.99 1.45
N PRO A 75 -24.38 21.18 2.26
CA PRO A 75 -24.60 22.40 3.03
C PRO A 75 -23.46 22.75 3.99
N ALA A 76 -22.72 21.76 4.51
CA ALA A 76 -21.59 22.00 5.40
C ALA A 76 -20.43 22.67 4.65
N TYR A 77 -20.14 22.22 3.43
CA TYR A 77 -19.10 22.81 2.59
C TYR A 77 -19.50 24.20 2.06
N GLN A 78 -20.78 24.40 1.74
CA GLN A 78 -21.30 25.73 1.38
C GLN A 78 -21.10 26.74 2.52
N ARG A 79 -21.60 26.41 3.72
CA ARG A 79 -21.42 27.24 4.91
C ARG A 79 -19.95 27.48 5.24
N PHE A 80 -19.12 26.44 5.11
CA PHE A 80 -17.68 26.60 5.33
C PHE A 80 -17.10 27.66 4.40
N VAL A 81 -17.40 27.62 3.09
CA VAL A 81 -16.88 28.61 2.16
C VAL A 81 -17.44 30.01 2.44
N GLU A 82 -18.75 30.13 2.65
CA GLU A 82 -19.44 31.40 2.93
C GLU A 82 -18.90 32.09 4.18
N ASN A 83 -18.53 31.32 5.21
CA ASN A 83 -18.04 31.87 6.48
C ASN A 83 -16.54 32.21 6.47
N HIS A 84 -15.74 31.63 5.58
CA HIS A 84 -14.27 31.74 5.63
C HIS A 84 -13.65 32.45 4.43
N TYR A 85 -14.39 32.63 3.33
CA TYR A 85 -13.86 33.24 2.10
C TYR A 85 -14.79 34.35 1.57
N PRO A 86 -14.25 35.32 0.82
CA PRO A 86 -15.06 36.39 0.23
C PRO A 86 -16.20 35.86 -0.64
N ASN A 87 -17.32 36.58 -0.65
CA ASN A 87 -18.43 36.24 -1.53
C ASN A 87 -17.99 36.24 -3.00
N GLY A 88 -18.41 35.24 -3.75
CA GLY A 88 -18.00 35.03 -5.14
C GLY A 88 -16.72 34.18 -5.33
N THR A 89 -16.07 33.72 -4.25
CA THR A 89 -14.91 32.81 -4.34
C THR A 89 -15.24 31.58 -5.19
N THR A 90 -14.33 31.26 -6.11
CA THR A 90 -14.35 30.04 -6.93
C THR A 90 -13.31 29.05 -6.45
N TYR A 91 -13.40 27.78 -6.85
CA TYR A 91 -12.38 26.79 -6.50
C TYR A 91 -11.01 27.13 -7.12
N ALA A 92 -11.02 27.75 -8.31
CA ALA A 92 -9.79 28.16 -8.99
C ALA A 92 -9.00 29.24 -8.22
N ASP A 93 -9.68 30.03 -7.39
CA ASP A 93 -8.99 31.03 -6.56
C ASP A 93 -8.06 30.39 -5.52
N PHE A 94 -8.34 29.16 -5.08
CA PHE A 94 -7.47 28.43 -4.15
C PHE A 94 -6.13 28.05 -4.79
N ALA A 95 -6.03 27.91 -6.11
CA ALA A 95 -4.74 27.60 -6.75
C ALA A 95 -3.69 28.70 -6.53
N LYS A 96 -4.11 29.97 -6.40
CA LYS A 96 -3.21 31.10 -6.04
C LYS A 96 -2.72 31.02 -4.60
N MET A 97 -3.50 30.39 -3.73
CA MET A 97 -3.21 30.25 -2.30
C MET A 97 -2.41 28.98 -1.99
N PHE A 98 -2.29 28.07 -2.95
CA PHE A 98 -1.41 26.91 -2.87
C PHE A 98 0.03 27.33 -3.17
N THR A 99 0.78 27.79 -2.17
CA THR A 99 2.10 28.40 -2.37
C THR A 99 3.25 27.42 -2.25
N ALA A 100 3.10 26.33 -1.49
CA ALA A 100 4.19 25.42 -1.14
C ALA A 100 5.45 26.15 -0.62
N GLU A 101 5.28 27.26 0.08
CA GLU A 101 6.39 28.16 0.46
C GLU A 101 7.36 27.55 1.48
N ASP A 102 6.86 26.66 2.33
CA ASP A 102 7.65 25.93 3.33
C ASP A 102 8.12 24.56 2.81
N PHE A 103 7.85 24.24 1.54
CA PHE A 103 8.18 22.94 0.96
C PHE A 103 9.67 22.82 0.64
N ASP A 104 10.32 21.85 1.27
CA ASP A 104 11.67 21.37 0.95
C ASP A 104 11.66 19.87 0.61
N ALA A 105 12.01 19.55 -0.64
CA ALA A 105 11.98 18.17 -1.12
C ALA A 105 12.99 17.24 -0.43
N GLN A 106 14.13 17.77 0.04
CA GLN A 106 15.14 16.98 0.75
C GLN A 106 14.67 16.64 2.16
N GLN A 107 14.15 17.62 2.90
CA GLN A 107 13.57 17.40 4.22
C GLN A 107 12.39 16.42 4.14
N PHE A 108 11.52 16.59 3.14
CA PHE A 108 10.41 15.67 2.91
C PHE A 108 10.92 14.24 2.70
N ALA A 109 11.91 14.06 1.80
CA ALA A 109 12.49 12.75 1.53
C ALA A 109 13.19 12.13 2.76
N GLU A 110 13.76 12.94 3.65
CA GLU A 110 14.33 12.46 4.92
C GLU A 110 13.26 11.91 5.85
N ILE A 111 12.11 12.58 5.95
CA ILE A 111 10.97 12.09 6.75
C ILE A 111 10.46 10.76 6.18
N ILE A 112 10.31 10.66 4.86
CA ILE A 112 9.88 9.41 4.20
C ILE A 112 10.89 8.30 4.43
N LYS A 113 12.19 8.58 4.30
CA LYS A 113 13.23 7.58 4.57
C LYS A 113 13.21 7.12 6.02
N ALA A 114 13.05 8.06 6.95
CA ALA A 114 13.02 7.78 8.38
C ALA A 114 11.81 6.95 8.81
N SER A 115 10.74 6.88 8.00
CA SER A 115 9.59 6.03 8.29
C SER A 115 9.82 4.54 8.01
N GLY A 116 10.92 4.20 7.33
CA GLY A 116 11.15 2.84 6.83
C GLY A 116 10.45 2.57 5.48
N ALA A 117 9.85 3.54 4.82
CA ALA A 117 9.33 3.31 3.48
C ALA A 117 10.46 2.95 2.49
N ARG A 118 10.13 2.11 1.50
CA ARG A 118 11.03 1.75 0.39
C ARG A 118 10.65 2.40 -0.93
N TYR A 119 9.45 2.94 -1.00
CA TYR A 119 8.96 3.70 -2.14
C TYR A 119 8.01 4.81 -1.70
N PHE A 120 7.88 5.82 -2.55
CA PHE A 120 6.99 6.96 -2.36
C PHE A 120 6.12 7.18 -3.59
N VAL A 121 4.84 7.49 -3.40
CA VAL A 121 3.90 7.84 -4.46
C VAL A 121 3.36 9.25 -4.17
N LEU A 122 3.32 10.12 -5.18
CA LEU A 122 2.73 11.46 -5.08
C LEU A 122 1.51 11.56 -5.98
N THR A 123 0.43 12.21 -5.54
CA THR A 123 -0.64 12.65 -6.45
C THR A 123 -0.10 13.68 -7.44
N SER A 124 0.31 13.25 -8.64
CA SER A 124 0.76 14.16 -9.69
C SER A 124 -0.42 15.04 -10.15
N LYS A 125 -1.59 14.41 -10.28
CA LYS A 125 -2.88 15.03 -10.59
C LYS A 125 -4.00 14.26 -9.90
N HIS A 126 -4.86 14.95 -9.15
CA HIS A 126 -6.09 14.40 -8.57
C HIS A 126 -7.33 14.73 -9.42
N HIS A 127 -8.53 14.35 -9.00
CA HIS A 127 -9.79 14.54 -9.76
C HIS A 127 -10.18 16.01 -10.04
N GLU A 128 -9.52 16.96 -9.39
CA GLU A 128 -9.66 18.39 -9.68
C GLU A 128 -8.88 18.84 -10.93
N GLY A 129 -8.09 17.96 -11.54
CA GLY A 129 -7.36 18.21 -12.77
C GLY A 129 -6.12 19.11 -12.63
N PHE A 130 -5.81 19.59 -11.41
CA PHE A 130 -4.62 20.40 -11.17
C PHE A 130 -3.38 19.52 -11.21
N THR A 131 -2.42 19.89 -12.05
CA THR A 131 -1.18 19.11 -12.23
C THR A 131 -0.04 19.73 -11.42
N LEU A 132 0.74 18.89 -10.72
CA LEU A 132 1.92 19.32 -9.95
C LEU A 132 3.20 19.43 -10.81
N TRP A 133 3.03 19.46 -12.14
CA TRP A 133 4.07 19.57 -13.15
C TRP A 133 3.57 20.46 -14.31
N PRO A 134 4.43 20.99 -15.20
CA PRO A 134 4.01 21.89 -16.28
C PRO A 134 3.36 21.13 -17.44
N SER A 135 2.16 20.59 -17.24
CA SER A 135 1.45 19.87 -18.30
C SER A 135 0.96 20.82 -19.40
N SER A 136 1.22 20.47 -20.65
CA SER A 136 0.77 21.25 -21.81
C SER A 136 -0.75 21.28 -21.98
N THR A 137 -1.45 20.29 -21.40
CA THR A 137 -2.91 20.16 -21.47
C THR A 137 -3.65 20.75 -20.26
N SER A 138 -2.91 21.24 -19.26
CA SER A 138 -3.43 21.94 -18.07
C SER A 138 -2.84 23.35 -17.94
N TRP A 139 -2.78 24.09 -19.04
CA TRP A 139 -2.31 25.49 -19.05
C TRP A 139 -3.08 26.35 -18.04
N ASN A 140 -2.36 27.17 -17.25
CA ASN A 140 -2.87 27.96 -16.12
C ASN A 140 -3.57 27.16 -15.00
N TRP A 141 -3.48 25.82 -15.02
CA TRP A 141 -4.03 24.93 -14.00
C TRP A 141 -2.99 23.89 -13.57
N ASN A 142 -1.78 24.40 -13.27
CA ASN A 142 -0.66 23.61 -12.82
C ASN A 142 0.27 24.40 -11.88
N SER A 143 1.12 23.70 -11.12
CA SER A 143 1.96 24.30 -10.08
C SER A 143 3.09 25.20 -10.59
N ILE A 144 3.39 25.19 -11.89
CA ILE A 144 4.35 26.10 -12.51
C ILE A 144 3.68 27.43 -12.91
N ASP A 145 2.49 27.36 -13.51
CA ASP A 145 1.79 28.54 -14.03
C ASP A 145 1.14 29.36 -12.90
N ILE A 146 0.72 28.72 -11.81
CA ILE A 146 0.00 29.37 -10.71
C ILE A 146 0.33 28.74 -9.35
N GLY A 147 0.38 29.59 -8.32
CA GLY A 147 0.64 29.15 -6.94
C GLY A 147 2.14 29.01 -6.67
N PRO A 148 2.71 27.79 -6.62
CA PRO A 148 4.11 27.60 -6.19
C PRO A 148 5.16 28.10 -7.19
N HIS A 149 4.81 28.19 -8.48
CA HIS A 149 5.74 28.43 -9.58
C HIS A 149 6.92 27.45 -9.62
N ARG A 150 6.64 26.18 -9.30
CA ARG A 150 7.61 25.10 -9.12
C ARG A 150 7.11 23.79 -9.73
N ASP A 151 8.04 22.99 -10.27
CA ASP A 151 7.76 21.62 -10.73
C ASP A 151 7.94 20.69 -9.52
N LEU A 152 6.86 20.54 -8.76
CA LEU A 152 6.87 19.81 -7.49
C LEU A 152 7.09 18.31 -7.73
N VAL A 153 6.64 17.77 -8.87
CA VAL A 153 6.92 16.38 -9.28
C VAL A 153 8.41 16.18 -9.48
N ASN A 154 9.08 17.05 -10.24
CA ASN A 154 10.52 16.94 -10.47
C ASN A 154 11.31 17.02 -9.16
N GLU A 155 11.04 18.03 -8.34
CA GLU A 155 11.74 18.25 -7.08
C GLU A 155 11.62 17.06 -6.12
N LEU A 156 10.41 16.51 -5.95
CA LEU A 156 10.20 15.31 -5.14
C LEU A 156 10.85 14.07 -5.76
N SER A 157 10.81 13.92 -7.09
CA SER A 157 11.44 12.79 -7.77
C SER A 157 12.95 12.73 -7.50
N VAL A 158 13.62 13.89 -7.55
CA VAL A 158 15.05 14.02 -7.25
C VAL A 158 15.31 13.80 -5.76
N GLY A 159 14.51 14.42 -4.89
CA GLY A 159 14.62 14.28 -3.43
C GLY A 159 14.50 12.83 -2.97
N ILE A 160 13.43 12.14 -3.37
CA ILE A 160 13.15 10.75 -2.99
C ILE A 160 14.26 9.81 -3.49
N ARG A 161 14.64 9.91 -4.76
CA ARG A 161 15.69 9.05 -5.34
C ARG A 161 17.05 9.30 -4.71
N SER A 162 17.36 10.53 -4.30
CA SER A 162 18.61 10.84 -3.57
C SER A 162 18.74 10.10 -2.24
N LYS A 163 17.62 9.63 -1.65
CA LYS A 163 17.59 8.81 -0.42
C LYS A 163 17.55 7.30 -0.69
N GLY A 164 17.71 6.89 -1.95
CA GLY A 164 17.68 5.48 -2.39
C GLY A 164 16.31 4.84 -2.25
N LEU A 165 15.24 5.62 -2.45
CA LEU A 165 13.86 5.16 -2.46
C LEU A 165 13.34 5.12 -3.90
N HIS A 166 12.45 4.18 -4.19
CA HIS A 166 11.72 4.17 -5.47
C HIS A 166 10.68 5.28 -5.51
N PHE A 167 10.46 5.86 -6.68
CA PHE A 167 9.54 6.97 -6.87
C PHE A 167 8.37 6.57 -7.76
N GLY A 168 7.17 6.93 -7.36
CA GLY A 168 5.93 6.66 -8.08
C GLY A 168 5.06 7.89 -8.16
N LEU A 169 4.11 7.85 -9.10
CA LEU A 169 3.13 8.90 -9.29
C LEU A 169 1.74 8.28 -9.31
N TYR A 170 0.86 8.83 -8.49
CA TYR A 170 -0.56 8.66 -8.66
C TYR A 170 -1.05 9.56 -9.79
N PHE A 171 -1.99 9.05 -10.59
CA PHE A 171 -2.63 9.81 -11.66
C PHE A 171 -4.13 9.54 -11.72
N SER A 172 -4.93 10.59 -11.54
CA SER A 172 -6.37 10.52 -11.78
C SER A 172 -6.69 10.46 -13.26
N MET A 173 -7.36 9.39 -13.70
CA MET A 173 -7.76 9.23 -15.11
C MET A 173 -8.88 10.16 -15.55
N PHE A 174 -9.60 10.79 -14.61
CA PHE A 174 -10.73 11.67 -14.87
C PHE A 174 -10.64 12.99 -14.08
N ASP A 175 -11.33 14.00 -14.58
CA ASP A 175 -11.40 15.33 -13.96
C ASP A 175 -12.86 15.75 -13.81
N TRP A 176 -13.37 15.90 -12.58
CA TRP A 176 -14.80 16.04 -12.29
C TRP A 176 -15.53 17.08 -13.13
N PHE A 177 -14.90 18.24 -13.30
CA PHE A 177 -15.51 19.42 -13.91
C PHE A 177 -14.85 19.83 -15.22
N HIS A 178 -13.95 19.00 -15.77
CA HIS A 178 -13.35 19.31 -17.07
C HIS A 178 -14.42 19.24 -18.17
N PRO A 179 -14.57 20.27 -19.04
CA PRO A 179 -15.64 20.31 -20.03
C PRO A 179 -15.68 19.11 -20.97
N LEU A 180 -14.51 18.62 -21.39
CA LEU A 180 -14.43 17.41 -22.24
C LEU A 180 -14.84 16.14 -21.48
N TYR A 181 -14.50 16.01 -20.19
CA TYR A 181 -14.90 14.85 -19.39
C TYR A 181 -16.43 14.82 -19.19
N LEU A 182 -17.01 15.98 -18.86
CA LEU A 182 -18.46 16.11 -18.72
C LEU A 182 -19.20 15.83 -20.04
N ARG A 183 -18.64 16.29 -21.17
CA ARG A 183 -19.17 15.99 -22.51
C ARG A 183 -19.10 14.49 -22.80
N ASP A 184 -17.94 13.88 -22.61
CA ASP A 184 -17.73 12.44 -22.85
C ASP A 184 -18.66 11.59 -22.00
N LYS A 185 -18.90 11.95 -20.74
CA LYS A 185 -19.85 11.26 -19.87
C LYS A 185 -21.29 11.28 -20.43
N GLN A 186 -21.69 12.38 -21.06
CA GLN A 186 -23.02 12.52 -21.68
C GLN A 186 -23.11 11.80 -23.03
N THR A 187 -22.08 11.91 -23.86
CA THR A 187 -22.08 11.37 -25.22
C THR A 187 -21.51 9.96 -25.33
N LYS A 188 -21.02 9.39 -24.22
CA LYS A 188 -20.15 8.19 -24.20
C LYS A 188 -18.94 8.35 -25.14
N GLY A 189 -18.36 9.55 -25.13
CA GLY A 189 -17.19 9.94 -25.93
C GLY A 189 -15.86 9.57 -25.26
N TYR A 190 -14.76 9.88 -25.94
CA TYR A 190 -13.38 9.61 -25.48
C TYR A 190 -12.42 10.78 -25.81
N GLU A 191 -12.93 11.99 -26.02
CA GLU A 191 -12.11 13.15 -26.35
C GLU A 191 -11.22 13.57 -25.17
N PHE A 192 -11.72 13.52 -23.94
CA PHE A 192 -10.95 13.85 -22.74
C PHE A 192 -9.77 12.89 -22.53
N PRO A 193 -9.93 11.55 -22.53
CA PRO A 193 -8.78 10.65 -22.50
C PRO A 193 -7.77 10.93 -23.63
N LYS A 194 -8.24 11.14 -24.86
CA LYS A 194 -7.39 11.33 -26.04
C LYS A 194 -6.59 12.63 -26.01
N THR A 195 -7.18 13.71 -25.52
CA THR A 195 -6.61 15.06 -25.61
C THR A 195 -6.00 15.56 -24.32
N VAL A 196 -6.34 14.97 -23.17
CA VAL A 196 -5.89 15.40 -21.84
C VAL A 196 -5.17 14.27 -21.12
N SER A 197 -5.88 13.23 -20.68
CA SER A 197 -5.30 12.24 -19.75
C SER A 197 -4.18 11.40 -20.36
N VAL A 198 -4.30 10.93 -21.61
CA VAL A 198 -3.25 10.14 -22.26
C VAL A 198 -2.00 10.98 -22.51
N PRO A 199 -2.07 12.19 -23.10
CA PRO A 199 -0.91 13.08 -23.19
C PRO A 199 -0.23 13.35 -21.84
N GLN A 200 -1.00 13.59 -20.77
CA GLN A 200 -0.47 13.76 -19.42
C GLN A 200 0.27 12.51 -18.91
N LEU A 201 -0.28 11.31 -19.12
CA LEU A 201 0.39 10.05 -18.80
C LEU A 201 1.73 9.92 -19.54
N TRP A 202 1.77 10.27 -20.83
CA TRP A 202 3.00 10.30 -21.60
C TRP A 202 4.03 11.30 -21.06
N GLU A 203 3.59 12.51 -20.68
CA GLU A 203 4.45 13.51 -20.05
C GLU A 203 5.08 12.97 -18.75
N ILE A 204 4.28 12.42 -17.83
CA ILE A 204 4.82 11.97 -16.54
C ILE A 204 5.74 10.75 -16.68
N VAL A 205 5.43 9.84 -17.60
CA VAL A 205 6.27 8.66 -17.89
C VAL A 205 7.62 9.10 -18.44
N ASN A 206 7.61 9.95 -19.48
CA ASN A 206 8.81 10.31 -20.21
C ASN A 206 9.68 11.33 -19.46
N ASN A 207 9.08 12.22 -18.66
CA ASN A 207 9.83 13.26 -17.98
C ASN A 207 10.39 12.76 -16.63
N TYR A 208 9.61 11.98 -15.88
CA TYR A 208 9.94 11.63 -14.49
C TYR A 208 10.28 10.16 -14.25
N HIS A 209 10.02 9.30 -15.23
CA HIS A 209 10.34 7.86 -15.21
C HIS A 209 9.90 7.17 -13.90
N PRO A 210 8.65 7.34 -13.44
CA PRO A 210 8.20 6.74 -12.19
C PRO A 210 8.28 5.21 -12.26
N GLU A 211 8.75 4.58 -11.18
CA GLU A 211 8.77 3.14 -11.05
C GLU A 211 7.39 2.55 -10.74
N VAL A 212 6.44 3.37 -10.29
CA VAL A 212 5.02 3.03 -10.08
C VAL A 212 4.13 4.12 -10.66
N ILE A 213 3.16 3.74 -11.49
CA ILE A 213 2.02 4.60 -11.83
C ILE A 213 0.80 4.02 -11.11
N TRP A 214 0.23 4.80 -10.20
CA TRP A 214 -0.93 4.40 -9.42
C TRP A 214 -2.17 5.10 -9.96
N SER A 215 -3.04 4.37 -10.64
CA SER A 215 -4.29 4.91 -11.20
C SER A 215 -5.47 4.61 -10.28
N ASP A 216 -6.39 5.56 -10.15
CA ASP A 216 -7.53 5.46 -9.22
C ASP A 216 -8.81 4.82 -9.79
N GLY A 217 -9.64 4.32 -8.86
CA GLY A 217 -11.07 4.01 -8.95
C GLY A 217 -11.80 4.19 -7.60
N LEU A 218 -12.69 5.19 -7.52
CA LEU A 218 -13.82 5.43 -6.58
C LEU A 218 -13.68 5.00 -5.09
N ASP A 219 -13.35 5.93 -4.18
CA ASP A 219 -13.63 5.83 -2.72
C ASP A 219 -13.99 7.20 -2.06
N LYS A 220 -14.59 7.19 -0.85
CA LYS A 220 -15.64 8.12 -0.38
C LYS A 220 -15.37 8.88 0.95
N ARG A 221 -14.15 8.96 1.53
CA ARG A 221 -13.98 9.64 2.85
C ARG A 221 -12.91 10.73 2.99
N SER A 222 -11.62 10.48 2.79
CA SER A 222 -10.58 11.52 2.58
C SER A 222 -9.17 10.92 2.62
N TRP A 223 -8.32 11.38 1.71
CA TRP A 223 -6.87 11.22 1.63
C TRP A 223 -6.09 12.55 1.81
N GLY A 224 -6.69 13.73 1.56
CA GLY A 224 -6.03 15.04 1.71
C GLY A 224 -5.89 15.54 3.17
N TYR A 225 -5.11 16.62 3.36
CA TYR A 225 -4.97 17.27 4.68
C TYR A 225 -6.29 17.91 5.16
N ARG A 226 -6.59 17.76 6.45
CA ARG A 226 -7.78 18.33 7.12
C ARG A 226 -7.40 19.11 8.37
N ARG A 227 -7.69 20.41 8.38
CA ARG A 227 -7.39 21.31 9.50
C ARG A 227 -8.24 21.01 10.74
N ASP A 228 -9.41 20.43 10.57
CA ASP A 228 -10.37 20.07 11.62
C ASP A 228 -10.19 18.65 12.19
N MET A 229 -9.09 17.96 11.85
CA MET A 229 -8.82 16.61 12.36
C MET A 229 -8.67 16.61 13.89
N LYS A 230 -9.26 15.60 14.54
CA LYS A 230 -9.08 15.34 15.99
C LYS A 230 -8.00 14.27 16.20
N PRO A 231 -7.34 14.22 17.37
CA PRO A 231 -6.37 13.16 17.67
C PRO A 231 -6.93 11.74 17.51
N SER A 232 -8.24 11.54 17.74
CA SER A 232 -8.94 10.27 17.52
C SER A 232 -9.10 9.85 16.07
N ASP A 233 -8.93 10.79 15.12
CA ASP A 233 -9.06 10.55 13.68
C ASP A 233 -7.73 10.07 13.06
N ILE A 234 -6.64 10.09 13.84
CA ILE A 234 -5.29 9.70 13.43
C ILE A 234 -5.01 8.30 13.98
N HIS A 235 -4.57 7.39 13.12
CA HIS A 235 -4.15 6.06 13.55
C HIS A 235 -3.06 6.11 14.62
N SER A 236 -3.21 5.30 15.66
CA SER A 236 -2.15 5.10 16.65
C SER A 236 -1.00 4.29 16.04
N LEU A 237 0.17 4.29 16.68
CA LEU A 237 1.31 3.50 16.23
C LEU A 237 0.96 2.01 16.12
N ILE A 238 0.20 1.46 17.07
CA ILE A 238 -0.20 0.05 17.05
C ILE A 238 -1.20 -0.25 15.92
N ASP A 239 -2.06 0.69 15.54
CA ASP A 239 -2.95 0.52 14.39
C ASP A 239 -2.15 0.45 13.08
N LEU A 240 -1.10 1.26 12.94
CA LEU A 240 -0.22 1.25 11.77
C LEU A 240 0.59 -0.06 11.69
N ILE A 241 1.17 -0.50 12.81
CA ILE A 241 1.89 -1.78 12.89
C ILE A 241 0.96 -2.96 12.57
N THR A 242 -0.26 -2.94 13.11
CA THR A 242 -1.27 -3.98 12.88
C THR A 242 -1.65 -4.07 11.41
N GLN A 243 -1.88 -2.93 10.76
CA GLN A 243 -2.19 -2.89 9.33
C GLN A 243 -1.02 -3.42 8.50
N LEU A 244 0.20 -2.95 8.77
CA LEU A 244 1.39 -3.42 8.07
C LEU A 244 1.53 -4.94 8.19
N ALA A 245 1.48 -5.49 9.40
CA ALA A 245 1.62 -6.92 9.65
C ALA A 245 0.54 -7.74 8.92
N ARG A 246 -0.72 -7.32 9.00
CA ARG A 246 -1.85 -7.97 8.29
C ARG A 246 -1.63 -7.99 6.79
N THR A 247 -1.32 -6.84 6.22
CA THR A 247 -1.15 -6.69 4.76
C THR A 247 -0.02 -7.57 4.24
N ILE A 248 1.16 -7.55 4.88
CA ILE A 248 2.32 -8.32 4.41
C ILE A 248 2.17 -9.83 4.65
N SER A 249 1.46 -10.23 5.70
CA SER A 249 1.09 -11.63 5.96
C SER A 249 0.19 -12.21 4.87
N CYS A 250 -0.62 -11.36 4.23
CA CYS A 250 -1.47 -11.72 3.10
C CYS A 250 -0.83 -11.47 1.72
N GLY A 251 0.44 -11.04 1.68
CA GLY A 251 1.21 -10.91 0.44
C GLY A 251 1.12 -9.55 -0.23
N GLY A 252 0.44 -8.58 0.40
CA GLY A 252 0.34 -7.22 -0.11
C GLY A 252 1.48 -6.31 0.35
N ASN A 253 1.45 -5.08 -0.16
CA ASN A 253 2.22 -3.96 0.36
C ASN A 253 1.28 -2.96 1.04
N LEU A 254 1.74 -2.35 2.12
CA LEU A 254 1.05 -1.23 2.75
C LEU A 254 1.50 0.08 2.10
N LEU A 255 0.56 0.83 1.54
CA LEU A 255 0.80 2.16 1.01
C LEU A 255 0.11 3.20 1.91
N LEU A 256 0.87 3.77 2.84
CA LEU A 256 0.33 4.65 3.88
C LEU A 256 0.27 6.10 3.39
N ASN A 257 -0.91 6.71 3.40
CA ASN A 257 -1.10 8.06 2.93
C ASN A 257 -0.75 9.14 3.99
N VAL A 258 -0.15 10.25 3.54
CA VAL A 258 0.19 11.45 4.33
C VAL A 258 -0.18 12.70 3.53
N GLY A 259 -1.06 13.53 4.08
CA GLY A 259 -1.47 14.81 3.47
C GLY A 259 -0.68 16.01 4.01
N PRO A 260 0.16 16.67 3.21
CA PRO A 260 0.85 17.91 3.59
C PRO A 260 -0.10 19.12 3.57
N THR A 261 0.27 20.16 4.30
CA THR A 261 -0.43 21.46 4.26
C THR A 261 -0.27 22.14 2.90
N SER A 262 -1.07 23.17 2.59
CA SER A 262 -0.89 23.99 1.38
C SER A 262 0.48 24.68 1.27
N HIS A 263 1.16 24.86 2.40
CA HIS A 263 2.51 25.42 2.46
C HIS A 263 3.60 24.35 2.26
N GLY A 264 3.23 23.06 2.23
CA GLY A 264 4.12 21.95 1.92
C GLY A 264 4.76 21.25 3.11
N GLN A 265 4.21 21.44 4.31
CA GLN A 265 4.71 20.80 5.53
C GLN A 265 3.94 19.51 5.82
N ILE A 266 4.67 18.46 6.19
CA ILE A 266 4.09 17.34 6.93
C ILE A 266 3.87 17.84 8.36
N VAL A 267 2.63 17.82 8.83
CA VAL A 267 2.33 18.31 10.19
C VAL A 267 3.07 17.47 11.25
N PRO A 268 3.53 18.07 12.36
CA PRO A 268 4.41 17.38 13.32
C PRO A 268 3.89 16.05 13.85
N ILE A 269 2.58 15.92 14.03
CA ILE A 269 1.96 14.67 14.50
C ILE A 269 2.09 13.53 13.48
N PHE A 270 2.07 13.82 12.18
CA PHE A 270 2.30 12.82 11.14
C PHE A 270 3.77 12.45 11.07
N GLU A 271 4.67 13.42 11.12
CA GLU A 271 6.11 13.16 11.16
C GLU A 271 6.49 12.31 12.38
N GLU A 272 5.96 12.61 13.56
CA GLU A 272 6.18 11.81 14.77
C GLU A 272 5.77 10.35 14.55
N ARG A 273 4.56 10.10 14.03
CA ARG A 273 4.06 8.75 13.76
C ARG A 273 4.90 8.01 12.72
N LEU A 274 5.31 8.69 11.66
CA LEU A 274 6.20 8.13 10.65
C LEU A 274 7.54 7.70 11.26
N ARG A 275 8.18 8.58 12.03
CA ARG A 275 9.47 8.26 12.67
C ARG A 275 9.37 7.14 13.69
N GLN A 276 8.30 7.12 14.48
CA GLN A 276 8.02 6.03 15.44
C GLN A 276 7.83 4.69 14.73
N LEU A 277 7.05 4.67 13.63
CA LEU A 277 6.89 3.49 12.80
C LEU A 277 8.24 3.03 12.22
N GLY A 278 9.06 3.95 11.73
CA GLY A 278 10.38 3.64 11.20
C GLY A 278 11.36 3.09 12.24
N GLN A 279 11.30 3.55 13.49
CA GLN A 279 12.07 2.96 14.59
C GLN A 279 11.66 1.50 14.83
N TRP A 280 10.35 1.23 14.87
CA TRP A 280 9.83 -0.14 15.03
C TRP A 280 10.19 -1.04 13.84
N ILE A 281 10.04 -0.54 12.62
CA ILE A 281 10.43 -1.26 11.39
C ILE A 281 11.92 -1.53 11.38
N GLY A 282 12.77 -0.58 11.79
CA GLY A 282 14.22 -0.76 11.83
C GLY A 282 14.67 -1.96 12.66
N ILE A 283 13.98 -2.22 13.77
CA ILE A 283 14.18 -3.39 14.64
C ILE A 283 13.70 -4.68 13.95
N ASN A 284 12.53 -4.63 13.31
CA ASN A 284 11.81 -5.81 12.83
C ASN A 284 11.95 -6.06 11.32
N GLN A 285 12.80 -5.30 10.63
CA GLN A 285 12.91 -5.28 9.17
C GLN A 285 13.20 -6.65 8.55
N GLU A 286 13.86 -7.55 9.29
CA GLU A 286 14.12 -8.93 8.86
C GLU A 286 12.82 -9.70 8.57
N ALA A 287 11.77 -9.46 9.36
CA ALA A 287 10.46 -10.09 9.20
C ALA A 287 9.56 -9.41 8.15
N ILE A 288 9.94 -8.21 7.69
CA ILE A 288 9.12 -7.37 6.82
C ILE A 288 9.64 -7.46 5.39
N TYR A 289 10.78 -6.83 5.09
CA TYR A 289 11.25 -6.69 3.71
C TYR A 289 11.70 -8.02 3.12
N GLY A 290 11.29 -8.30 1.88
CA GLY A 290 11.57 -9.56 1.19
C GLY A 290 10.98 -10.80 1.88
N SER A 291 10.06 -10.61 2.83
CA SER A 291 9.26 -11.70 3.37
C SER A 291 8.17 -12.12 2.38
N LYS A 292 7.69 -13.35 2.51
CA LYS A 292 6.51 -13.87 1.80
C LYS A 292 5.47 -14.34 2.81
N PRO A 293 4.19 -14.43 2.42
CA PRO A 293 3.18 -15.13 3.19
C PRO A 293 3.68 -16.50 3.62
N TRP A 294 3.41 -16.84 4.87
CA TRP A 294 3.57 -18.21 5.33
C TRP A 294 2.29 -19.00 5.03
N ILE A 295 2.37 -20.33 5.01
CA ILE A 295 1.21 -21.21 4.73
C ILE A 295 0.00 -21.00 5.65
N ARG A 296 0.21 -20.37 6.81
CA ARG A 296 -0.82 -19.87 7.71
C ARG A 296 -0.59 -18.39 7.92
N GLN A 297 -1.63 -17.57 7.75
CA GLN A 297 -1.52 -16.11 7.81
C GLN A 297 -1.60 -15.57 9.23
N SER A 298 -2.41 -16.20 10.10
CA SER A 298 -2.64 -15.74 11.47
C SER A 298 -3.04 -16.86 12.42
N ASP A 299 -2.89 -16.60 13.71
CA ASP A 299 -3.52 -17.35 14.81
C ASP A 299 -4.38 -16.37 15.62
N GLY A 300 -5.65 -16.25 15.23
CA GLY A 300 -6.58 -15.28 15.81
C GLY A 300 -6.28 -13.83 15.41
N ASP A 301 -6.76 -12.86 16.19
CA ASP A 301 -6.82 -11.47 15.74
C ASP A 301 -5.49 -10.69 15.87
N TYR A 302 -4.59 -11.17 16.72
CA TYR A 302 -3.41 -10.42 17.20
C TYR A 302 -2.07 -11.12 16.93
N ILE A 303 -2.08 -12.27 16.24
CA ILE A 303 -0.87 -12.99 15.83
C ILE A 303 -0.92 -13.18 14.32
N TRP A 304 0.05 -12.60 13.62
CA TRP A 304 0.16 -12.65 12.16
C TRP A 304 1.52 -13.17 11.74
N TYR A 305 1.61 -13.82 10.58
CA TYR A 305 2.81 -14.54 10.17
C TYR A 305 3.36 -14.06 8.84
N THR A 306 4.68 -13.93 8.77
CA THR A 306 5.41 -13.92 7.50
C THR A 306 6.48 -15.01 7.55
N SER A 307 7.16 -15.22 6.44
CA SER A 307 8.24 -16.19 6.37
C SER A 307 9.30 -15.81 5.37
N LYS A 308 10.49 -16.37 5.55
CA LYS A 308 11.59 -16.36 4.59
C LYS A 308 12.12 -17.77 4.38
N VAL A 309 12.61 -18.02 3.17
CA VAL A 309 13.40 -19.21 2.86
C VAL A 309 14.88 -18.84 2.87
N LEU A 310 15.74 -19.74 3.37
CA LEU A 310 17.18 -19.53 3.49
C LEU A 310 17.91 -19.84 2.19
N ASP A 311 17.39 -20.79 1.42
CA ASP A 311 17.84 -21.20 0.10
C ASP A 311 16.63 -21.26 -0.86
N ASP A 312 16.67 -20.42 -1.89
CA ASP A 312 15.59 -20.23 -2.86
C ASP A 312 15.95 -20.71 -4.27
N THR A 313 17.13 -21.32 -4.49
CA THR A 313 17.62 -21.64 -5.84
C THR A 313 16.69 -22.57 -6.63
N ASP A 314 15.97 -23.45 -5.93
CA ASP A 314 15.06 -24.43 -6.51
C ASP A 314 13.57 -24.07 -6.30
N MET A 315 13.27 -22.88 -5.77
CA MET A 315 11.91 -22.46 -5.48
C MET A 315 11.29 -21.73 -6.66
N ASP A 316 9.99 -21.96 -6.90
CA ASP A 316 9.22 -21.17 -7.87
C ASP A 316 9.27 -19.68 -7.45
N PRO A 317 9.76 -18.77 -8.31
CA PRO A 317 9.77 -17.34 -8.03
C PRO A 317 8.35 -16.75 -7.95
N HIS A 318 7.35 -17.42 -8.54
CA HIS A 318 5.95 -17.00 -8.54
C HIS A 318 5.13 -17.58 -7.38
N ARG A 319 5.77 -18.28 -6.44
CA ARG A 319 5.06 -18.84 -5.27
C ARG A 319 4.38 -17.71 -4.47
N LEU A 320 3.14 -17.96 -4.09
CA LEU A 320 2.34 -17.04 -3.28
C LEU A 320 2.68 -17.11 -1.79
N TYR A 321 3.17 -18.26 -1.31
CA TYR A 321 3.50 -18.48 0.10
C TYR A 321 4.64 -19.49 0.26
N ASN A 322 5.27 -19.51 1.43
CA ASN A 322 6.25 -20.53 1.80
C ASN A 322 5.63 -21.65 2.65
N GLN A 323 5.99 -22.88 2.31
CA GLN A 323 5.74 -24.08 3.13
C GLN A 323 6.60 -24.06 4.41
N GLN A 324 6.18 -24.79 5.44
CA GLN A 324 6.98 -24.95 6.65
C GLN A 324 8.02 -26.06 6.45
N HIS A 325 9.29 -25.69 6.24
CA HIS A 325 10.41 -26.62 6.12
C HIS A 325 11.44 -26.38 7.20
N MET A 326 11.83 -27.45 7.91
CA MET A 326 12.68 -27.35 9.09
C MET A 326 14.02 -26.66 8.86
N HIS A 327 14.70 -26.95 7.75
CA HIS A 327 16.04 -26.41 7.50
C HIS A 327 16.04 -25.21 6.56
N ASN A 328 14.90 -24.87 5.97
CA ASN A 328 14.83 -23.85 4.94
C ASN A 328 13.90 -22.68 5.28
N THR A 329 12.86 -22.88 6.09
CA THR A 329 11.88 -21.83 6.39
C THR A 329 12.11 -21.22 7.76
N VAL A 330 12.27 -19.90 7.80
CA VAL A 330 12.17 -19.08 9.02
C VAL A 330 10.76 -18.49 9.08
N ILE A 331 10.07 -18.66 10.20
CA ILE A 331 8.74 -18.09 10.44
C ILE A 331 8.88 -16.89 11.36
N TYR A 332 8.21 -15.80 11.03
CA TYR A 332 8.12 -14.62 11.87
C TYR A 332 6.68 -14.47 12.36
N ALA A 333 6.49 -14.41 13.68
CA ALA A 333 5.19 -14.22 14.30
C ALA A 333 5.10 -12.80 14.89
N PHE A 334 4.30 -11.94 14.27
CA PHE A 334 3.97 -10.60 14.75
C PHE A 334 2.95 -10.73 15.88
N VAL A 335 3.38 -10.50 17.11
CA VAL A 335 2.51 -10.48 18.30
C VAL A 335 2.10 -9.04 18.55
N LEU A 336 0.94 -8.67 17.99
CA LEU A 336 0.39 -7.32 17.98
C LEU A 336 -0.22 -6.91 19.34
N ARG A 337 -0.40 -7.88 20.24
CA ARG A 337 -0.82 -7.63 21.61
C ARG A 337 -0.32 -8.76 22.50
N ILE A 338 0.55 -8.43 23.46
CA ILE A 338 0.97 -9.40 24.47
C ILE A 338 -0.18 -9.59 25.47
N PRO A 339 -0.70 -10.81 25.68
CA PRO A 339 -1.76 -11.04 26.66
C PRO A 339 -1.31 -10.68 28.08
N ARG A 340 -2.26 -10.29 28.96
CA ARG A 340 -1.97 -9.82 30.32
C ARG A 340 -1.10 -10.76 31.15
N LEU A 341 -1.22 -12.08 30.95
CA LEU A 341 -0.45 -13.08 31.67
C LEU A 341 0.91 -13.39 31.02
N GLY A 342 1.26 -12.72 29.91
CA GLY A 342 2.49 -12.96 29.15
C GLY A 342 2.55 -14.34 28.47
N ARG A 343 1.47 -15.11 28.49
CA ARG A 343 1.41 -16.49 28.00
C ARG A 343 0.44 -16.61 26.83
N PHE A 344 0.88 -17.24 25.75
CA PHE A 344 0.07 -17.52 24.57
C PHE A 344 0.60 -18.73 23.82
N GLN A 345 -0.24 -19.24 22.92
CA GLN A 345 0.02 -20.38 22.09
C GLN A 345 0.08 -19.94 20.62
N LEU A 346 1.01 -20.53 19.86
CA LEU A 346 1.03 -20.48 18.40
C LEU A 346 0.51 -21.84 17.89
N ASP A 347 -0.77 -21.87 17.49
CA ASP A 347 -1.52 -23.07 17.13
C ASP A 347 -1.07 -23.66 15.79
N SER A 348 -0.76 -22.75 14.86
CA SER A 348 -0.34 -23.10 13.50
C SER A 348 1.07 -23.65 13.43
N VAL A 349 1.97 -23.21 14.32
CA VAL A 349 3.40 -23.55 14.26
C VAL A 349 3.64 -24.96 14.79
N LYS A 350 4.07 -25.87 13.91
CA LYS A 350 4.49 -27.22 14.30
C LYS A 350 5.97 -27.22 14.66
N ILE A 351 6.34 -27.83 15.77
CA ILE A 351 7.69 -27.72 16.36
C ILE A 351 8.40 -29.08 16.47
N THR A 352 9.71 -29.01 16.69
CA THR A 352 10.59 -30.15 17.01
C THR A 352 11.48 -29.81 18.20
N ASP A 353 12.24 -30.79 18.68
CA ASP A 353 13.28 -30.56 19.70
C ASP A 353 14.39 -29.61 19.24
N LYS A 354 14.55 -29.36 17.93
CA LYS A 354 15.52 -28.40 17.42
C LYS A 354 14.96 -26.99 17.26
N THR A 355 13.65 -26.79 17.39
CA THR A 355 13.01 -25.48 17.20
C THR A 355 13.59 -24.46 18.17
N ARG A 356 13.97 -23.30 17.62
CA ARG A 356 14.50 -22.13 18.34
C ARG A 356 13.53 -20.98 18.20
N VAL A 357 13.28 -20.28 19.30
CA VAL A 357 12.44 -19.09 19.35
C VAL A 357 13.24 -17.96 19.96
N SER A 358 13.23 -16.81 19.29
CA SER A 358 13.86 -15.56 19.74
C SER A 358 12.93 -14.38 19.45
N ILE A 359 13.17 -13.23 20.08
CA ILE A 359 12.48 -11.97 19.75
C ILE A 359 13.46 -11.14 18.92
N LEU A 360 13.02 -10.62 17.77
CA LEU A 360 13.85 -9.73 16.96
C LEU A 360 14.25 -8.48 17.74
N GLY A 361 15.48 -8.02 17.56
CA GLY A 361 15.97 -6.80 18.22
C GLY A 361 16.45 -6.98 19.66
N THR A 362 16.50 -8.20 20.19
CA THR A 362 16.96 -8.44 21.56
C THR A 362 17.70 -9.77 21.71
N SER A 363 18.56 -9.86 22.72
CA SER A 363 19.24 -11.10 23.13
C SER A 363 18.50 -11.86 24.23
N ILE A 364 17.29 -11.41 24.59
CA ILE A 364 16.51 -12.04 25.66
C ILE A 364 16.17 -13.48 25.30
N LYS A 365 16.43 -14.37 26.25
CA LYS A 365 16.05 -15.77 26.14
C LYS A 365 14.55 -15.90 26.33
N VAL A 366 13.85 -16.32 25.27
CA VAL A 366 12.41 -16.58 25.31
C VAL A 366 12.16 -17.94 26.00
N PRO A 367 11.45 -18.00 27.13
CA PRO A 367 10.97 -19.25 27.68
C PRO A 367 9.82 -19.79 26.83
N TYR A 368 9.97 -21.00 26.29
CA TYR A 368 8.89 -21.68 25.58
C TYR A 368 8.85 -23.17 25.92
N LYS A 369 7.65 -23.75 25.96
CA LYS A 369 7.45 -25.18 26.19
C LYS A 369 7.19 -25.88 24.85
N LYS A 370 7.91 -26.97 24.64
CA LYS A 370 7.76 -27.85 23.47
C LYS A 370 6.73 -28.93 23.75
N THR A 371 5.48 -28.54 23.98
CA THR A 371 4.40 -29.51 24.15
C THR A 371 3.89 -29.88 22.76
N SER A 372 4.55 -30.84 22.11
CA SER A 372 4.15 -31.34 20.77
C SER A 372 2.63 -31.63 20.73
N PRO A 373 1.87 -31.08 19.77
CA PRO A 373 2.32 -30.51 18.50
C PRO A 373 2.34 -28.95 18.42
N THR A 374 2.18 -28.22 19.53
CA THR A 374 2.01 -26.74 19.50
C THR A 374 3.07 -25.99 20.30
N LEU A 375 3.33 -24.74 19.92
CA LEU A 375 4.34 -23.90 20.55
C LEU A 375 3.71 -22.99 21.61
N TRP A 376 4.10 -23.18 22.87
CA TRP A 376 3.69 -22.34 23.99
C TRP A 376 4.80 -21.37 24.37
N VAL A 377 4.51 -20.06 24.33
CA VAL A 377 5.45 -19.00 24.69
C VAL A 377 5.04 -18.41 26.05
N ASP A 378 6.02 -18.27 26.96
CA ASP A 378 5.83 -17.66 28.28
C ASP A 378 6.80 -16.48 28.46
N LEU A 379 6.29 -15.28 28.17
CA LEU A 379 7.01 -14.02 28.33
C LEU A 379 6.88 -13.43 29.75
N SER A 380 6.11 -14.06 30.65
CA SER A 380 5.91 -13.53 32.01
C SER A 380 7.19 -13.27 32.82
N PRO A 381 8.34 -13.95 32.58
CA PRO A 381 9.59 -13.63 33.27
C PRO A 381 10.33 -12.39 32.74
N ILE A 382 9.95 -11.85 31.58
CA ILE A 382 10.65 -10.74 30.91
C ILE A 382 10.10 -9.41 31.43
N GLN A 383 10.97 -8.49 31.85
CA GLN A 383 10.53 -7.16 32.27
C GLN A 383 10.16 -6.31 31.06
N TRP A 384 9.17 -5.43 31.24
CA TRP A 384 8.65 -4.63 30.13
C TRP A 384 9.72 -3.74 29.47
N GLN A 385 10.72 -3.30 30.24
CA GLN A 385 11.83 -2.45 29.80
C GLN A 385 12.82 -3.19 28.89
N ASP A 386 12.83 -4.52 28.97
CA ASP A 386 13.75 -5.35 28.21
C ASP A 386 13.19 -5.63 26.80
N PHE A 387 11.88 -5.43 26.56
CA PHE A 387 11.33 -5.61 25.22
C PHE A 387 11.87 -4.55 24.25
N PRO A 388 12.16 -4.95 23.00
CA PRO A 388 12.67 -4.04 21.98
C PRO A 388 11.62 -3.01 21.53
N SER A 389 10.33 -3.29 21.75
CA SER A 389 9.21 -2.36 21.58
C SER A 389 8.08 -2.76 22.51
N VAL A 390 7.35 -1.77 23.03
CA VAL A 390 6.20 -1.96 23.92
C VAL A 390 4.89 -2.15 23.17
N GLU A 391 4.83 -1.73 21.90
CA GLU A 391 3.64 -1.79 21.06
C GLU A 391 3.40 -3.19 20.49
N ALA A 392 4.42 -3.78 19.87
CA ALA A 392 4.36 -5.11 19.28
C ALA A 392 5.75 -5.72 19.18
N ILE A 393 5.82 -7.05 19.32
CA ILE A 393 7.06 -7.80 19.17
C ILE A 393 6.95 -8.77 18.00
N VAL A 394 8.10 -9.15 17.46
CA VAL A 394 8.18 -10.18 16.43
C VAL A 394 9.01 -11.35 16.94
N LEU A 395 8.41 -12.53 16.99
CA LEU A 395 9.11 -13.77 17.28
C LEU A 395 9.74 -14.31 15.99
N LYS A 396 11.02 -14.65 16.04
CA LYS A 396 11.71 -15.42 15.00
C LYS A 396 11.77 -16.88 15.41
N ILE A 397 11.23 -17.74 14.55
CA ILE A 397 11.10 -19.18 14.78
C ILE A 397 11.88 -19.92 13.71
N GLU A 398 12.93 -20.63 14.14
CA GLU A 398 13.82 -21.40 13.28
C GLU A 398 13.70 -22.89 13.61
N TYR A 399 13.94 -23.76 12.62
CA TYR A 399 13.90 -25.22 12.82
C TYR A 399 12.55 -25.73 13.34
N ALA A 400 11.45 -25.07 12.94
CA ALA A 400 10.10 -25.60 13.06
C ALA A 400 9.98 -26.93 12.30
N ALA A 401 9.02 -27.80 12.62
CA ALA A 401 8.91 -29.12 11.95
C ALA A 401 8.65 -28.97 10.44
N THR A 402 9.03 -29.95 9.62
CA THR A 402 8.52 -29.95 8.24
C THR A 402 7.04 -30.31 8.26
N SER A 403 6.22 -29.51 7.59
CA SER A 403 4.77 -29.73 7.48
C SER A 403 4.33 -29.52 6.05
N ASN A 404 3.64 -30.51 5.49
CA ASN A 404 3.02 -30.45 4.17
C ASN A 404 1.51 -30.12 4.28
N ALA A 405 1.13 -29.32 5.29
CA ALA A 405 -0.26 -28.92 5.44
C ALA A 405 -0.73 -28.21 4.17
N GLN A 406 -2.01 -28.32 3.84
CA GLN A 406 -2.59 -27.42 2.85
C GLN A 406 -2.71 -26.01 3.48
N PRO A 407 -2.50 -24.93 2.70
CA PRO A 407 -2.80 -23.58 3.16
C PRO A 407 -4.24 -23.54 3.67
N PHE A 408 -4.47 -22.80 4.76
CA PHE A 408 -5.83 -22.40 5.09
C PHE A 408 -6.18 -21.28 4.13
N ILE A 409 -6.63 -21.67 2.94
CA ILE A 409 -7.34 -20.77 2.06
C ILE A 409 -8.69 -20.61 2.73
N ASP A 410 -9.01 -19.41 3.24
CA ASP A 410 -10.42 -19.05 3.39
C ASP A 410 -11.06 -19.35 2.03
N LEU A 411 -12.00 -20.30 2.01
CA LEU A 411 -12.61 -20.89 0.82
C LEU A 411 -13.01 -19.81 -0.21
N VAL A 412 -12.10 -19.51 -1.13
CA VAL A 412 -12.43 -18.99 -2.45
C VAL A 412 -12.29 -20.17 -3.40
N HIS A 413 -13.44 -20.74 -3.74
CA HIS A 413 -13.71 -21.74 -4.77
C HIS A 413 -13.20 -23.17 -4.56
N THR A 414 -14.05 -24.00 -3.94
CA THR A 414 -14.32 -25.33 -4.47
C THR A 414 -15.74 -25.35 -5.04
N ASN A 415 -15.90 -25.26 -6.35
CA ASN A 415 -17.05 -25.86 -7.00
C ASN A 415 -16.61 -26.61 -8.26
N ASN A 416 -16.86 -27.91 -8.21
CA ASN A 416 -16.74 -28.87 -9.28
C ASN A 416 -17.64 -28.48 -10.46
N ASN A 417 -17.16 -28.59 -11.70
CA ASN A 417 -17.59 -29.62 -12.66
C ASN A 417 -17.34 -29.22 -14.12
N THR A 418 -16.54 -30.06 -14.78
CA THR A 418 -16.84 -30.73 -16.06
C THR A 418 -17.88 -30.13 -17.03
N ASN A 419 -17.42 -30.04 -18.28
CA ASN A 419 -18.13 -30.30 -19.55
C ASN A 419 -18.95 -29.18 -20.24
N SER A 420 -18.35 -28.73 -21.35
CA SER A 420 -18.87 -28.76 -22.72
C SER A 420 -20.22 -28.10 -23.07
N THR A 421 -20.13 -27.12 -23.96
CA THR A 421 -21.02 -26.90 -25.12
C THR A 421 -22.52 -27.15 -24.96
N ARG A 422 -23.33 -26.08 -24.94
CA ARG A 422 -24.46 -25.93 -25.87
C ARG A 422 -25.05 -24.51 -25.88
N ARG A 423 -25.17 -23.94 -27.09
CA ARG A 423 -26.05 -22.82 -27.43
C ARG A 423 -27.51 -23.28 -27.39
N GLU A 424 -28.42 -22.42 -26.92
CA GLU A 424 -29.81 -22.19 -27.40
C GLU A 424 -30.47 -21.13 -26.50
N ARG A 425 -30.62 -19.87 -26.95
CA ARG A 425 -31.79 -19.25 -27.60
C ARG A 425 -33.16 -19.45 -26.90
N ILE A 426 -33.67 -18.31 -26.38
CA ILE A 426 -35.03 -17.73 -26.56
C ILE A 426 -36.22 -18.62 -26.13
N ASN A 427 -37.01 -18.21 -25.11
CA ASN A 427 -38.27 -17.47 -25.32
C ASN A 427 -39.02 -17.12 -24.02
N THR A 428 -39.79 -16.04 -24.13
CA THR A 428 -40.74 -15.43 -23.20
C THR A 428 -42.00 -16.27 -22.91
N SER A 429 -42.59 -16.13 -21.72
CA SER A 429 -44.06 -16.05 -21.56
C SER A 429 -44.50 -15.49 -20.20
N HIS A 430 -45.53 -14.64 -20.25
CA HIS A 430 -46.25 -13.99 -19.15
C HIS A 430 -47.24 -14.93 -18.44
N HIS A 431 -47.44 -14.75 -17.13
CA HIS A 431 -48.78 -14.76 -16.52
C HIS A 431 -48.87 -13.99 -15.18
N ARG A 432 -49.96 -13.22 -15.05
CA ARG A 432 -50.49 -12.51 -13.84
C ARG A 432 -50.92 -13.57 -12.78
N SER A 433 -51.11 -13.34 -11.48
CA SER A 433 -51.76 -12.22 -10.77
C SER A 433 -51.64 -12.34 -9.23
N SER A 434 -51.66 -11.18 -8.57
CA SER A 434 -52.36 -10.82 -7.31
C SER A 434 -51.98 -11.39 -5.92
N LEU A 435 -51.63 -10.41 -5.06
CA LEU A 435 -52.09 -10.12 -3.68
C LEU A 435 -51.42 -10.75 -2.43
N SER A 436 -51.08 -9.80 -1.55
CA SER A 436 -51.02 -9.80 -0.08
C SER A 436 -49.82 -10.37 0.69
N SER A 437 -49.09 -9.40 1.26
CA SER A 437 -48.65 -9.27 2.65
C SER A 437 -47.59 -10.21 3.26
N SER A 438 -46.54 -9.52 3.69
CA SER A 438 -45.76 -9.69 4.93
C SER A 438 -44.69 -10.78 5.03
N SER A 439 -43.48 -10.25 5.29
CA SER A 439 -42.45 -10.71 6.23
C SER A 439 -41.25 -11.50 5.69
N SER A 440 -40.10 -11.07 6.22
CA SER A 440 -38.73 -11.61 6.19
C SER A 440 -37.99 -11.67 4.86
N SER A 441 -37.16 -10.64 4.65
CA SER A 441 -35.99 -10.63 3.77
C SER A 441 -34.87 -11.48 4.36
N ASP A 442 -34.60 -12.63 3.74
CA ASP A 442 -33.27 -13.25 3.72
C ASP A 442 -32.67 -12.93 2.35
N GLU A 443 -31.75 -11.96 2.27
CA GLU A 443 -30.94 -11.72 1.09
C GLU A 443 -29.49 -12.13 1.39
N ASN A 444 -29.06 -13.14 0.63
CA ASN A 444 -27.67 -13.55 0.49
C ASN A 444 -26.95 -12.53 -0.40
N ASP A 445 -25.97 -11.82 0.14
CA ASP A 445 -25.03 -11.01 -0.63
C ASP A 445 -23.81 -11.87 -1.01
N ASP A 446 -23.80 -12.37 -2.24
CA ASP A 446 -22.60 -12.90 -2.91
C ASP A 446 -21.74 -11.71 -3.37
N VAL A 447 -20.68 -11.40 -2.61
CA VAL A 447 -19.67 -10.41 -2.98
C VAL A 447 -18.55 -11.11 -3.76
N GLU A 448 -18.51 -10.92 -5.07
CA GLU A 448 -17.34 -11.26 -5.91
C GLU A 448 -16.13 -10.43 -5.47
N ARG A 449 -15.00 -11.08 -5.13
CA ARG A 449 -13.72 -10.42 -4.79
C ARG A 449 -12.61 -10.87 -5.74
N GLU A 450 -11.99 -9.90 -6.41
CA GLU A 450 -10.80 -10.08 -7.28
C GLU A 450 -9.49 -10.29 -6.48
N PRO A 451 -8.44 -10.90 -7.07
CA PRO A 451 -7.22 -11.26 -6.35
C PRO A 451 -6.13 -10.18 -6.36
N ASN A 452 -5.33 -10.16 -5.28
CA ASN A 452 -4.10 -9.37 -5.03
C ASN A 452 -4.29 -7.85 -4.79
N LEU A 453 -4.71 -7.49 -3.57
CA LEU A 453 -4.84 -6.10 -3.15
C LEU A 453 -3.58 -5.56 -2.46
N VAL A 454 -3.11 -4.41 -2.93
CA VAL A 454 -2.39 -3.43 -2.10
C VAL A 454 -3.42 -2.83 -1.15
N SER A 455 -3.20 -2.91 0.16
CA SER A 455 -4.10 -2.28 1.13
C SER A 455 -3.65 -0.84 1.35
N ILE A 456 -4.56 0.12 1.11
CA ILE A 456 -4.36 1.53 1.42
C ILE A 456 -5.09 1.85 2.73
N VAL A 457 -4.40 2.47 3.67
CA VAL A 457 -4.96 2.83 4.97
C VAL A 457 -5.91 4.02 4.83
N GLY A 458 -7.22 3.75 4.83
CA GLY A 458 -8.32 4.72 4.75
C GLY A 458 -9.69 4.09 4.42
N GLU A 459 -9.69 2.88 3.85
CA GLU A 459 -10.91 2.13 3.50
C GLU A 459 -11.60 1.57 4.76
N ARG A 460 -12.88 1.90 4.95
CA ARG A 460 -13.81 1.06 5.73
C ARG A 460 -14.77 0.41 4.74
N ASP A 461 -14.81 -0.92 4.74
CA ASP A 461 -15.82 -1.75 4.08
C ASP A 461 -17.24 -1.24 4.39
N TRP A 462 -17.94 -0.70 3.39
CA TRP A 462 -19.38 -0.46 3.43
C TRP A 462 -19.96 -0.58 2.01
N GLY A 463 -20.68 -1.68 1.78
CA GLY A 463 -21.77 -1.88 0.81
C GLY A 463 -21.72 -1.12 -0.51
N THR A 464 -21.58 -1.88 -1.59
CA THR A 464 -21.78 -1.44 -2.97
C THR A 464 -23.24 -1.10 -3.26
N GLU A 465 -23.53 0.20 -3.45
CA GLU A 465 -24.57 0.65 -4.37
C GLU A 465 -23.98 1.81 -5.19
N PHE A 466 -23.69 1.54 -6.47
CA PHE A 466 -23.95 2.33 -7.70
C PHE A 466 -23.09 1.85 -8.88
#